data_AF-A0A0D0VR18-F1
#
_entry.id   AF-A0A0D0VR18-F1
#
_cell.length_a   1.000
_cell.length_b   1.000
_cell.length_c   1.000
_cell.angle_alpha   90.00
_cell.angle_beta   90.00
_cell.angle_gamma   90.00
#
_symmetry.space_group_name_H-M   'P 1'
#
loop_
_entity.id
_entity.type
_entity.pdbx_description
1 polymer ?
#
loop_
_entity_poly.entity_id
_entity_poly.type
_entity_poly.pdbx_seq_one_letter_code
_entity_poly.pdbx_strand_id
1 'polypeptide(L)'
;MHQNNPYLKQKPDFARLASRYPKFAPFVNISEDGYPSIDFQNPAALRELTKCLLKEDWNLDVDLREDRLCPTIPNRLDYIYHVLDLEPHLPSSSLRPLRILDVGTGATAIYPILLARLRPDSRIVATEIDEGSYHHAKATLEKNNIPSSSISILKSPTPDPILFPLLQSKGKCEEWDFTICNPPFFASTQEMLQGMELKDRQAHAAPTASDNELITRGGELAFITSMIRESIDIGQRCTWYTTLVGKYSSLQPLIETLRDLKIDNYFITNIKQSRTSRWILGWSHTTTRLPDSVTRPYVIMENTTFTQLLPSSNTVRFHAPPTVSFATLKAKVLDVLRTVALDPSKDSPDPAQYEGESQDSILVAPRINTWSRAARRMAARQESKAVPEGQRKASKPPALFRCRIKYVSSHVTQVDGSPSLEIDWIEGRREDREAWESFCNFLLSKLGLSRKRQAETEPDGYLRKSSRSRFQGNRTRGRMAM
;
A
#
# COMPACT_ATOMS: atom_id res chain seq x y z
N MET A 1 -0.04 -2.49 14.99
CA MET A 1 -0.28 -1.07 14.66
C MET A 1 0.85 -0.57 13.79
N HIS A 2 0.60 0.46 13.00
CA HIS A 2 1.60 1.14 12.19
C HIS A 2 2.66 1.85 13.07
N GLN A 3 3.91 1.93 12.60
CA GLN A 3 5.04 2.49 13.38
C GLN A 3 4.85 3.98 13.76
N ASN A 4 4.18 4.73 12.90
CA ASN A 4 3.87 6.15 13.09
C ASN A 4 2.58 6.38 13.88
N ASN A 5 1.84 5.31 14.24
CA ASN A 5 0.64 5.44 15.04
C ASN A 5 1.00 5.82 16.48
N PRO A 6 0.56 6.98 17.01
CA PRO A 6 0.94 7.43 18.35
C PRO A 6 0.50 6.44 19.44
N TYR A 7 -0.61 5.74 19.23
CA TYR A 7 -1.14 4.75 20.16
C TYR A 7 -0.34 3.43 20.21
N LEU A 8 0.62 3.24 19.30
CA LEU A 8 1.58 2.13 19.40
C LEU A 8 2.54 2.31 20.58
N LYS A 9 3.00 3.55 20.80
CA LYS A 9 3.98 3.89 21.84
C LYS A 9 3.32 4.28 23.16
N GLN A 10 2.18 4.95 23.07
CA GLN A 10 1.46 5.48 24.24
C GLN A 10 0.00 5.04 24.22
N LYS A 11 -0.35 4.11 25.11
CA LYS A 11 -1.74 3.72 25.31
C LYS A 11 -2.53 4.87 25.96
N PRO A 12 -3.84 4.99 25.68
CA PRO A 12 -4.70 5.92 26.40
C PRO A 12 -4.62 5.75 27.92
N ASP A 13 -4.42 6.85 28.63
CA ASP A 13 -4.45 6.89 30.09
C ASP A 13 -5.89 7.16 30.55
N PHE A 14 -6.62 6.09 30.87
CA PHE A 14 -8.04 6.21 31.24
C PHE A 14 -8.27 6.93 32.56
N ALA A 15 -7.33 6.87 33.53
CA ALA A 15 -7.46 7.64 34.77
C ALA A 15 -7.32 9.15 34.49
N ARG A 16 -6.34 9.53 33.67
CA ARG A 16 -6.18 10.93 33.24
C ARG A 16 -7.38 11.42 32.43
N LEU A 17 -7.92 10.61 31.54
CA LEU A 17 -9.12 10.97 30.79
C LEU A 17 -10.34 11.11 31.72
N ALA A 18 -10.54 10.18 32.66
CA ALA A 18 -11.64 10.27 33.63
C ALA A 18 -11.57 11.55 34.49
N SER A 19 -10.37 11.96 34.92
CA SER A 19 -10.23 13.18 35.73
C SER A 19 -10.51 14.47 34.95
N ARG A 20 -10.25 14.48 33.64
CA ARG A 20 -10.47 15.65 32.76
C ARG A 20 -11.85 15.72 32.14
N TYR A 21 -12.49 14.58 31.90
CA TYR A 21 -13.75 14.47 31.17
C TYR A 21 -14.83 13.81 32.05
N PRO A 22 -15.66 14.61 32.75
CA PRO A 22 -16.65 14.09 33.71
C PRO A 22 -17.67 13.11 33.11
N LYS A 23 -17.97 13.20 31.81
CA LYS A 23 -18.86 12.26 31.11
C LYS A 23 -18.22 10.89 30.86
N PHE A 24 -16.89 10.81 30.83
CA PHE A 24 -16.16 9.56 30.65
C PHE A 24 -15.88 8.84 31.97
N ALA A 25 -15.71 9.58 33.07
CA ALA A 25 -15.41 9.02 34.39
C ALA A 25 -16.32 7.85 34.83
N PRO A 26 -17.66 7.88 34.62
CA PRO A 26 -18.55 6.79 35.02
C PRO A 26 -18.29 5.45 34.30
N PHE A 27 -17.55 5.46 33.18
CA PHE A 27 -17.23 4.25 32.43
C PHE A 27 -15.88 3.63 32.84
N VAL A 28 -15.08 4.31 33.65
CA VAL A 28 -13.75 3.85 34.05
C VAL A 28 -13.82 3.10 35.37
N ASN A 29 -13.41 1.84 35.32
CA ASN A 29 -13.33 0.93 36.47
C ASN A 29 -11.87 0.49 36.68
N ILE A 30 -11.55 -0.09 37.83
CA ILE A 30 -10.26 -0.74 38.04
C ILE A 30 -10.39 -2.21 37.61
N SER A 31 -9.52 -2.67 36.72
CA SER A 31 -9.46 -4.08 36.29
C SER A 31 -8.92 -4.97 37.40
N GLU A 32 -9.04 -6.30 37.23
CA GLU A 32 -8.46 -7.29 38.15
C GLU A 32 -6.94 -7.09 38.36
N ASP A 33 -6.24 -6.66 37.30
CA ASP A 33 -4.81 -6.34 37.35
C ASP A 33 -4.48 -4.99 38.05
N GLY A 34 -5.47 -4.30 38.62
CA GLY A 34 -5.29 -3.04 39.35
C GLY A 34 -5.16 -1.79 38.47
N TYR A 35 -5.40 -1.88 37.16
CA TYR A 35 -5.28 -0.77 36.23
C TYR A 35 -6.64 -0.17 35.83
N PRO A 36 -6.73 1.16 35.62
CA PRO A 36 -7.92 1.78 35.03
C PRO A 36 -8.26 1.17 33.66
N SER A 37 -9.50 0.74 33.49
CA SER A 37 -10.03 0.07 32.30
C SER A 37 -11.47 0.50 32.04
N ILE A 38 -11.99 0.21 30.84
CA ILE A 38 -13.41 0.37 30.50
C ILE A 38 -13.97 -0.96 30.03
N ASP A 39 -15.30 -1.10 30.08
CA ASP A 39 -15.96 -2.18 29.36
C ASP A 39 -16.06 -1.85 27.87
N PHE A 40 -15.23 -2.52 27.06
CA PHE A 40 -15.22 -2.34 25.60
C PHE A 40 -16.47 -2.93 24.91
N GLN A 41 -17.29 -3.71 25.62
CA GLN A 41 -18.61 -4.15 25.13
C GLN A 41 -19.70 -3.11 25.38
N ASN A 42 -19.44 -2.02 26.11
CA ASN A 42 -20.41 -0.96 26.31
C ASN A 42 -20.31 0.10 25.18
N PRO A 43 -21.32 0.22 24.29
CA PRO A 43 -21.32 1.19 23.20
C PRO A 43 -21.19 2.65 23.65
N ALA A 44 -21.77 2.99 24.80
CA ALA A 44 -21.69 4.35 25.35
C ALA A 44 -20.26 4.66 25.85
N ALA A 45 -19.62 3.69 26.52
CA ALA A 45 -18.22 3.82 26.93
C ALA A 45 -17.28 4.01 25.73
N LEU A 46 -17.48 3.25 24.64
CA LEU A 46 -16.70 3.39 23.40
C LEU A 46 -16.87 4.76 22.74
N ARG A 47 -18.09 5.29 22.69
CA ARG A 47 -18.37 6.62 22.14
C ARG A 47 -17.72 7.71 22.99
N GLU A 48 -17.87 7.68 24.30
CA GLU A 48 -17.25 8.67 25.18
C GLU A 48 -15.72 8.59 25.16
N LEU A 49 -15.14 7.39 25.12
CA LEU A 49 -13.69 7.22 24.92
C LEU A 49 -13.25 7.86 23.61
N THR A 50 -13.96 7.58 22.51
CA THR A 50 -13.61 8.10 21.18
C THR A 50 -13.66 9.63 21.14
N LYS A 51 -14.69 10.25 21.75
CA LYS A 51 -14.78 11.71 21.90
C LYS A 51 -13.61 12.27 22.70
N CYS A 52 -13.29 11.63 23.83
CA CYS A 52 -12.17 12.06 24.68
C CYS A 52 -10.83 11.99 23.94
N LEU A 53 -10.57 10.90 23.20
CA LEU A 53 -9.34 10.77 22.41
C LEU A 53 -9.24 11.81 21.29
N LEU A 54 -10.32 12.05 20.56
CA LEU A 54 -10.34 13.07 19.52
C LEU A 54 -10.14 14.47 20.10
N LYS A 55 -10.71 14.76 21.26
CA LYS A 55 -10.54 16.05 21.91
C LYS A 55 -9.14 16.23 22.49
N GLU A 56 -8.64 15.25 23.23
CA GLU A 56 -7.37 15.30 23.96
C GLU A 56 -6.17 15.28 23.00
N ASP A 57 -6.15 14.33 22.06
CA ASP A 57 -4.95 14.04 21.27
C ASP A 57 -4.97 14.77 19.92
N TRP A 58 -6.16 15.15 19.43
CA TRP A 58 -6.34 15.73 18.09
C TRP A 58 -7.01 17.10 18.12
N ASN A 59 -7.39 17.62 19.29
CA ASN A 59 -8.15 18.87 19.45
C ASN A 59 -9.34 18.94 18.48
N LEU A 60 -10.08 17.84 18.37
CA LEU A 60 -11.29 17.70 17.57
C LEU A 60 -12.48 17.47 18.50
N ASP A 61 -13.46 18.35 18.43
CA ASP A 61 -14.71 18.25 19.18
C ASP A 61 -15.77 17.61 18.29
N VAL A 62 -16.14 16.36 18.57
CA VAL A 62 -17.08 15.60 17.75
C VAL A 62 -18.25 15.12 18.59
N ASP A 63 -19.43 15.14 17.97
CA ASP A 63 -20.58 14.42 18.49
C ASP A 63 -20.69 13.09 17.75
N LEU A 64 -20.88 12.00 18.50
CA LEU A 64 -21.03 10.66 17.93
C LEU A 64 -22.47 10.23 18.08
N ARG A 65 -23.12 9.92 16.97
CA ARG A 65 -24.51 9.46 16.96
C ARG A 65 -24.61 8.04 17.51
N GLU A 66 -25.73 7.76 18.16
CA GLU A 66 -25.99 6.42 18.72
C GLU A 66 -26.40 5.41 17.64
N ASP A 67 -27.01 5.88 16.54
CA ASP A 67 -27.48 5.09 15.40
C ASP A 67 -26.43 4.96 14.28
N ARG A 68 -25.14 5.24 14.56
CA ARG A 68 -24.04 5.19 13.59
C ARG A 68 -22.79 4.55 14.20
N LEU A 69 -21.92 4.06 13.34
CA LEU A 69 -20.66 3.43 13.68
C LEU A 69 -19.78 4.37 14.51
N CYS A 70 -19.37 3.90 15.68
CA CYS A 70 -18.34 4.57 16.47
C CYS A 70 -16.96 4.19 15.94
N PRO A 71 -16.16 5.13 15.38
CA PRO A 71 -14.87 4.79 14.84
C PRO A 71 -13.84 4.54 15.95
N THR A 72 -13.07 3.47 15.83
CA THR A 72 -11.93 3.20 16.73
C THR A 72 -10.68 3.91 16.22
N ILE A 73 -10.29 5.01 16.89
CA ILE A 73 -9.23 5.92 16.42
C ILE A 73 -7.92 5.21 16.03
N PRO A 74 -7.35 4.28 16.84
CA PRO A 74 -6.10 3.62 16.47
C PRO A 74 -6.21 2.82 15.17
N ASN A 75 -7.36 2.20 14.89
CA ASN A 75 -7.57 1.43 13.67
C ASN A 75 -7.69 2.35 12.43
N ARG A 76 -8.39 3.48 12.57
CA ARG A 76 -8.52 4.47 11.48
C ARG A 76 -7.19 5.11 11.13
N LEU A 77 -6.37 5.41 12.15
CA LEU A 77 -5.02 5.93 11.97
C LEU A 77 -4.08 4.95 11.28
N ASP A 78 -4.15 3.65 11.61
CA ASP A 78 -3.35 2.63 10.90
C ASP A 78 -3.60 2.68 9.39
N TYR A 79 -4.86 2.77 8.97
CA TYR A 79 -5.19 2.89 7.55
C TYR A 79 -4.64 4.18 6.95
N ILE A 80 -4.87 5.32 7.60
CA ILE A 80 -4.36 6.63 7.14
C ILE A 80 -2.83 6.59 6.97
N TYR A 81 -2.09 6.11 7.97
CA TYR A 81 -0.63 6.08 7.87
C TYR A 81 -0.13 5.16 6.76
N HIS A 82 -0.75 3.99 6.55
CA HIS A 82 -0.40 3.14 5.41
C HIS A 82 -0.65 3.81 4.05
N VAL A 83 -1.69 4.64 3.92
CA VAL A 83 -1.92 5.43 2.70
C VAL A 83 -0.90 6.56 2.59
N LEU A 84 -0.55 7.22 3.70
CA LEU A 84 0.48 8.27 3.72
C LEU A 84 1.90 7.74 3.47
N ASP A 85 2.18 6.45 3.72
CA ASP A 85 3.45 5.85 3.29
C ASP A 85 3.60 5.79 1.77
N LEU A 86 2.50 5.92 1.01
CA LEU A 86 2.53 6.00 -0.45
C LEU A 86 2.92 7.41 -0.97
N GLU A 87 2.70 8.45 -0.16
CA GLU A 87 2.87 9.86 -0.55
C GLU A 87 4.26 10.17 -1.12
N PRO A 88 5.39 9.76 -0.50
CA PRO A 88 6.73 10.04 -1.02
C PRO A 88 7.02 9.40 -2.39
N HIS A 89 6.16 8.49 -2.84
CA HIS A 89 6.30 7.77 -4.11
C HIS A 89 5.39 8.32 -5.22
N LEU A 90 4.58 9.33 -4.93
CA LEU A 90 3.72 9.95 -5.93
C LEU A 90 4.53 10.82 -6.91
N PRO A 91 4.18 10.86 -8.21
CA PRO A 91 4.75 11.81 -9.16
C PRO A 91 4.53 13.28 -8.76
N SER A 92 3.39 13.54 -8.09
CA SER A 92 2.99 14.85 -7.57
C SER A 92 3.65 15.20 -6.23
N SER A 93 4.41 14.28 -5.62
CA SER A 93 5.04 14.50 -4.31
C SER A 93 5.87 15.79 -4.34
N SER A 94 5.61 16.68 -3.39
CA SER A 94 6.24 18.01 -3.25
C SER A 94 5.89 19.07 -4.31
N LEU A 95 5.08 18.76 -5.34
CA LEU A 95 4.69 19.72 -6.38
C LEU A 95 3.41 20.49 -6.04
N ARG A 96 2.49 19.84 -5.32
CA ARG A 96 1.22 20.42 -4.88
C ARG A 96 0.73 19.70 -3.64
N PRO A 97 -0.21 20.30 -2.89
CA PRO A 97 -0.84 19.58 -1.79
C PRO A 97 -1.61 18.35 -2.26
N LEU A 98 -1.68 17.35 -1.37
CA LEU A 98 -2.41 16.10 -1.61
C LEU A 98 -3.88 16.37 -1.90
N ARG A 99 -4.44 15.61 -2.83
CA ARG A 99 -5.87 15.59 -3.18
C ARG A 99 -6.41 14.19 -2.93
N ILE A 100 -7.28 14.09 -1.94
CA ILE A 100 -7.75 12.81 -1.42
C ILE A 100 -9.27 12.74 -1.54
N LEU A 101 -9.78 11.64 -2.07
CA LEU A 101 -11.20 11.30 -2.06
C LEU A 101 -11.49 10.28 -0.96
N ASP A 102 -12.28 10.65 0.04
CA ASP A 102 -12.86 9.72 1.00
C ASP A 102 -14.25 9.26 0.53
N VAL A 103 -14.46 7.95 0.45
CA VAL A 103 -15.69 7.33 -0.04
C VAL A 103 -16.48 6.74 1.12
N GLY A 104 -17.67 7.30 1.37
CA GLY A 104 -18.51 6.90 2.51
C GLY A 104 -17.92 7.39 3.83
N THR A 105 -17.87 8.71 4.00
CA THR A 105 -17.18 9.35 5.13
C THR A 105 -17.82 9.08 6.50
N GLY A 106 -19.09 8.67 6.48
CA GLY A 106 -19.90 8.43 7.67
C GLY A 106 -20.24 9.73 8.40
N ALA A 107 -21.07 9.61 9.44
CA ALA A 107 -21.54 10.79 10.18
C ALA A 107 -20.40 11.62 10.80
N THR A 108 -19.30 10.99 11.22
CA THR A 108 -18.19 11.67 11.89
C THR A 108 -17.20 12.35 10.93
N ALA A 109 -17.19 11.97 9.64
CA ALA A 109 -16.11 12.31 8.72
C ALA A 109 -14.71 11.99 9.27
N ILE A 110 -14.56 10.80 9.87
CA ILE A 110 -13.38 10.47 10.69
C ILE A 110 -12.07 10.45 9.91
N TYR A 111 -12.06 9.93 8.68
CA TYR A 111 -10.86 9.93 7.86
C TYR A 111 -10.47 11.36 7.45
N PRO A 112 -11.39 12.19 6.91
CA PRO A 112 -11.08 13.57 6.56
C PRO A 112 -10.52 14.39 7.70
N ILE A 113 -11.16 14.39 8.87
CA ILE A 113 -10.73 15.24 9.98
C ILE A 113 -9.36 14.84 10.53
N LEU A 114 -9.05 13.54 10.58
CA LEU A 114 -7.73 13.05 11.00
C LEU A 114 -6.66 13.33 9.94
N LEU A 115 -6.97 13.11 8.66
CA LEU A 115 -6.08 13.42 7.54
C LEU A 115 -5.73 14.91 7.50
N ALA A 116 -6.69 15.80 7.68
CA ALA A 116 -6.44 17.24 7.73
C ALA A 116 -5.52 17.65 8.89
N ARG A 117 -5.53 16.93 10.02
CA ARG A 117 -4.55 17.16 11.10
C ARG A 117 -3.15 16.66 10.76
N LEU A 118 -3.06 15.53 10.06
CA LEU A 118 -1.79 14.93 9.66
C LEU A 118 -1.15 15.61 8.44
N ARG A 119 -1.99 16.20 7.56
CA ARG A 119 -1.63 16.89 6.33
C ARG A 119 -2.49 18.15 6.16
N PRO A 120 -2.17 19.24 6.88
CA PRO A 120 -2.98 20.47 6.88
C PRO A 120 -3.20 21.11 5.51
N ASP A 121 -2.21 20.98 4.61
CA ASP A 121 -2.30 21.56 3.26
C ASP A 121 -3.18 20.74 2.30
N SER A 122 -3.52 19.50 2.67
CA SER A 122 -4.27 18.60 1.80
C SER A 122 -5.68 19.12 1.51
N ARG A 123 -6.18 18.79 0.33
CA ARG A 123 -7.54 19.00 -0.11
C ARG A 123 -8.27 17.67 -0.09
N ILE A 124 -9.25 17.56 0.78
CA ILE A 124 -10.00 16.34 1.00
C ILE A 124 -11.42 16.57 0.50
N VAL A 125 -11.87 15.68 -0.39
CA VAL A 125 -13.26 15.58 -0.79
C VAL A 125 -13.80 14.30 -0.20
N ALA A 126 -14.90 14.38 0.51
CA ALA A 126 -15.54 13.26 1.18
C ALA A 126 -16.95 13.09 0.64
N THR A 127 -17.35 11.85 0.36
CA THR A 127 -18.68 11.55 -0.18
C THR A 127 -19.52 10.81 0.85
N GLU A 128 -20.82 11.08 0.86
CA GLU A 128 -21.78 10.38 1.72
C GLU A 128 -23.15 10.24 1.03
N ILE A 129 -23.74 9.05 1.10
CA ILE A 129 -25.04 8.73 0.50
C ILE A 129 -26.19 8.82 1.51
N ASP A 130 -25.93 8.68 2.80
CA ASP A 130 -26.96 8.84 3.83
C ASP A 130 -27.18 10.33 4.17
N GLU A 131 -28.43 10.77 4.26
CA GLU A 131 -28.74 12.20 4.46
C GLU A 131 -28.37 12.67 5.86
N GLY A 132 -28.64 11.83 6.86
CA GLY A 132 -28.30 12.12 8.25
C GLY A 132 -26.79 12.21 8.47
N SER A 133 -26.03 11.25 7.94
CA SER A 133 -24.58 11.22 8.01
C SER A 133 -23.97 12.41 7.27
N TYR A 134 -24.49 12.77 6.09
CA TYR A 134 -24.03 13.95 5.34
C TYR A 134 -24.16 15.25 6.15
N HIS A 135 -25.33 15.51 6.73
CA HIS A 135 -25.53 16.71 7.54
C HIS A 135 -24.70 16.69 8.83
N HIS A 136 -24.58 15.54 9.48
CA HIS A 136 -23.77 15.41 10.71
C HIS A 136 -22.27 15.62 10.43
N ALA A 137 -21.77 15.11 9.31
CA ALA A 137 -20.40 15.32 8.87
C ALA A 137 -20.12 16.80 8.65
N LYS A 138 -21.04 17.52 7.98
CA LYS A 138 -20.94 18.97 7.80
C LYS A 138 -20.93 19.73 9.13
N ALA A 139 -21.86 19.42 10.04
CA ALA A 139 -21.89 20.03 11.36
C ALA A 139 -20.60 19.76 12.16
N THR A 140 -19.99 18.59 11.98
CA THR A 140 -18.69 18.25 12.58
C THR A 140 -17.58 19.16 12.06
N LEU A 141 -17.53 19.45 10.76
CA LEU A 141 -16.56 20.39 10.18
C LEU A 141 -16.77 21.81 10.70
N GLU A 142 -18.02 22.28 10.73
CA GLU A 142 -18.40 23.61 11.22
C GLU A 142 -18.01 23.79 12.69
N LYS A 143 -18.33 22.82 13.55
CA LYS A 143 -17.97 22.84 14.99
C LYS A 143 -16.47 22.94 15.23
N ASN A 144 -15.66 22.37 14.33
CA ASN A 144 -14.21 22.38 14.41
C ASN A 144 -13.54 23.49 13.60
N ASN A 145 -14.32 24.43 13.04
CA ASN A 145 -13.83 25.52 12.19
C ASN A 145 -12.98 25.03 11.00
N ILE A 146 -13.32 23.85 10.45
CA ILE A 146 -12.60 23.29 9.30
C ILE A 146 -13.20 23.90 8.02
N PRO A 147 -12.42 24.65 7.23
CA PRO A 147 -12.95 25.34 6.05
C PRO A 147 -13.22 24.35 4.90
N SER A 148 -14.21 24.68 4.07
CA SER A 148 -14.57 23.90 2.88
C SER A 148 -13.44 23.82 1.83
N SER A 149 -12.47 24.73 1.89
CA SER A 149 -11.24 24.70 1.07
C SER A 149 -10.28 23.59 1.46
N SER A 150 -10.35 23.10 2.71
CA SER A 150 -9.57 21.97 3.22
C SER A 150 -10.37 20.67 3.09
N ILE A 151 -11.59 20.63 3.64
CA ILE A 151 -12.46 19.45 3.57
C ILE A 151 -13.82 19.84 2.99
N SER A 152 -14.22 19.20 1.89
CA SER A 152 -15.55 19.36 1.30
C SER A 152 -16.34 18.05 1.37
N ILE A 153 -17.55 18.11 1.93
CA ILE A 153 -18.47 16.96 1.95
C ILE A 153 -19.46 17.08 0.79
N LEU A 154 -19.48 16.08 -0.08
CA LEU A 154 -20.39 15.95 -1.22
C LEU A 154 -21.43 14.88 -0.93
N LYS A 155 -22.70 15.24 -1.16
CA LYS A 155 -23.80 14.28 -1.09
C LYS A 155 -23.82 13.44 -2.37
N SER A 156 -23.79 12.12 -2.22
CA SER A 156 -24.02 11.22 -3.35
C SER A 156 -25.53 11.17 -3.67
N PRO A 157 -25.95 11.47 -4.91
CA PRO A 157 -27.36 11.40 -5.28
C PRO A 157 -27.86 9.95 -5.46
N THR A 158 -26.94 9.03 -5.78
CA THR A 158 -27.22 7.63 -6.09
C THR A 158 -26.11 6.72 -5.51
N PRO A 159 -26.37 5.41 -5.34
CA PRO A 159 -25.33 4.44 -4.93
C PRO A 159 -24.22 4.20 -5.96
N ASP A 160 -24.50 4.49 -7.23
CA ASP A 160 -23.60 4.31 -8.36
C ASP A 160 -23.70 5.56 -9.26
N PRO A 161 -22.59 6.10 -9.78
CA PRO A 161 -21.22 5.63 -9.56
C PRO A 161 -20.64 6.05 -8.20
N ILE A 162 -19.85 5.17 -7.61
CA ILE A 162 -19.21 5.36 -6.28
C ILE A 162 -18.14 6.47 -6.35
N LEU A 163 -17.34 6.48 -7.41
CA LEU A 163 -16.24 7.41 -7.66
C LEU A 163 -16.71 8.62 -8.48
N PHE A 164 -17.98 9.02 -8.36
CA PHE A 164 -18.57 10.10 -9.15
C PHE A 164 -17.76 11.42 -9.15
N PRO A 165 -17.08 11.87 -8.06
CA PRO A 165 -16.30 13.10 -8.12
C PRO A 165 -15.12 12.99 -9.10
N LEU A 166 -14.52 11.80 -9.19
CA LEU A 166 -13.44 11.50 -10.14
C LEU A 166 -13.97 11.34 -11.56
N LEU A 167 -15.18 10.83 -11.75
CA LEU A 167 -15.79 10.71 -13.08
C LEU A 167 -16.24 12.07 -13.62
N GLN A 168 -16.78 12.93 -12.77
CA GLN A 168 -17.22 14.29 -13.11
C GLN A 168 -16.06 15.26 -13.40
N SER A 169 -14.84 14.95 -12.94
CA SER A 169 -13.64 15.73 -13.29
C SER A 169 -13.10 15.43 -14.70
N LYS A 170 -13.80 14.61 -15.51
CA LYS A 170 -13.39 14.27 -16.88
C LYS A 170 -13.31 15.53 -17.74
N GLY A 171 -12.13 15.76 -18.34
CA GLY A 171 -11.84 16.96 -19.13
C GLY A 171 -11.26 18.13 -18.32
N LYS A 172 -11.10 18.00 -17.00
CA LYS A 172 -10.36 18.96 -16.16
C LYS A 172 -8.93 18.47 -15.94
N CYS A 173 -7.97 19.39 -15.79
CA CYS A 173 -6.61 19.08 -15.30
C CYS A 173 -6.58 18.84 -13.77
N GLU A 174 -7.59 18.16 -13.24
CA GLU A 174 -7.67 17.83 -11.81
C GLU A 174 -7.19 16.40 -11.59
N GLU A 175 -5.93 16.28 -11.18
CA GLU A 175 -5.34 15.03 -10.74
C GLU A 175 -5.61 14.79 -9.26
N TRP A 176 -5.81 13.52 -8.90
CA TRP A 176 -6.06 13.02 -7.55
C TRP A 176 -4.94 12.08 -7.15
N ASP A 177 -4.61 12.07 -5.87
CA ASP A 177 -3.51 11.25 -5.37
C ASP A 177 -4.04 9.93 -4.81
N PHE A 178 -5.05 10.00 -3.93
CA PHE A 178 -5.56 8.84 -3.21
C PHE A 178 -7.08 8.78 -3.19
N THR A 179 -7.63 7.57 -3.21
CA THR A 179 -8.92 7.28 -2.57
C THR A 179 -8.69 6.61 -1.21
N ILE A 180 -9.58 6.89 -0.26
CA ILE A 180 -9.71 6.18 1.01
C ILE A 180 -11.14 5.70 1.11
N CYS A 181 -11.34 4.45 1.52
CA CYS A 181 -12.67 3.85 1.59
C CYS A 181 -12.72 2.79 2.69
N ASN A 182 -13.76 2.82 3.52
CA ASN A 182 -14.12 1.73 4.42
C ASN A 182 -15.51 1.22 4.02
N PRO A 183 -15.60 0.22 3.13
CA PRO A 183 -16.86 -0.15 2.50
C PRO A 183 -17.82 -0.81 3.50
N PRO A 184 -19.14 -0.76 3.23
CA PRO A 184 -20.12 -1.56 3.96
C PRO A 184 -19.79 -3.06 3.83
N PHE A 185 -19.91 -3.80 4.94
CA PHE A 185 -19.33 -5.14 5.07
C PHE A 185 -20.21 -6.29 4.55
N PHE A 186 -21.53 -6.16 4.59
CA PHE A 186 -22.48 -7.26 4.42
C PHE A 186 -23.42 -7.07 3.23
N ALA A 187 -23.81 -8.17 2.59
CA ALA A 187 -24.77 -8.19 1.49
C ALA A 187 -26.22 -8.07 1.96
N SER A 188 -26.48 -8.45 3.22
CA SER A 188 -27.79 -8.44 3.85
C SER A 188 -27.68 -8.52 5.38
N THR A 189 -28.77 -8.20 6.09
CA THR A 189 -28.89 -8.40 7.53
C THR A 189 -28.71 -9.87 7.92
N GLN A 190 -29.15 -10.81 7.07
CA GLN A 190 -28.99 -12.24 7.31
C GLN A 190 -27.52 -12.68 7.30
N GLU A 191 -26.71 -12.15 6.36
CA GLU A 191 -25.26 -12.43 6.34
C GLU A 191 -24.55 -11.84 7.56
N MET A 192 -25.00 -10.66 8.03
CA MET A 192 -24.48 -10.05 9.25
C MET A 192 -24.73 -10.96 10.47
N LEU A 193 -25.95 -11.45 10.64
CA LEU A 193 -26.34 -12.33 11.76
C LEU A 193 -25.58 -13.66 11.71
N GLN A 194 -25.50 -14.32 10.54
CA GLN A 194 -24.72 -15.55 10.38
C GLN A 194 -23.23 -15.35 10.66
N GLY A 195 -22.66 -14.23 10.22
CA GLY A 195 -21.26 -13.88 10.51
C GLY A 195 -20.99 -13.56 11.98
N MET A 196 -22.01 -13.16 12.75
CA MET A 196 -21.94 -13.02 14.20
C MET A 196 -22.02 -14.37 14.90
N GLU A 197 -22.89 -15.29 14.44
CA GLU A 197 -23.04 -16.64 14.99
C GLU A 197 -21.81 -17.53 14.76
N LEU A 198 -21.16 -17.42 13.59
CA LEU A 198 -19.97 -18.21 13.23
C LEU A 198 -18.70 -17.80 13.99
N LYS A 199 -18.71 -16.65 14.67
CA LYS A 199 -17.58 -16.22 15.50
C LYS A 199 -17.66 -16.91 16.88
N ASP A 200 -16.92 -18.01 16.99
CA ASP A 200 -16.72 -18.81 18.22
C ASP A 200 -16.20 -17.99 19.43
N ARG A 201 -15.75 -16.75 19.20
CA ARG A 201 -15.39 -15.76 20.24
C ARG A 201 -15.94 -14.39 19.86
N GLN A 202 -16.64 -13.75 20.79
CA GLN A 202 -17.16 -12.40 20.61
C GLN A 202 -16.04 -11.39 20.28
N ALA A 203 -16.35 -10.41 19.43
CA ALA A 203 -15.44 -9.30 19.14
C ALA A 203 -15.12 -8.56 20.45
N HIS A 204 -13.90 -8.02 20.60
CA HIS A 204 -13.50 -7.31 21.82
C HIS A 204 -14.29 -6.01 22.06
N ALA A 205 -14.83 -5.43 20.99
CA ALA A 205 -15.61 -4.19 21.05
C ALA A 205 -17.01 -4.41 20.48
N ALA A 206 -17.99 -3.73 21.04
CA ALA A 206 -19.37 -3.81 20.60
C ALA A 206 -19.57 -3.32 19.16
N PRO A 207 -20.43 -3.99 18.36
CA PRO A 207 -20.88 -3.46 17.08
C PRO A 207 -21.75 -2.23 17.32
N THR A 208 -21.30 -1.07 16.85
CA THR A 208 -21.99 0.22 17.04
C THR A 208 -22.68 0.72 15.77
N ALA A 209 -22.44 0.09 14.62
CA ALA A 209 -22.97 0.52 13.33
C ALA A 209 -24.42 0.10 13.14
N SER A 210 -25.20 0.93 12.44
CA SER A 210 -26.54 0.60 11.96
C SER A 210 -26.49 -0.15 10.64
N ASP A 211 -27.59 -0.84 10.33
CA ASP A 211 -27.79 -1.65 9.11
C ASP A 211 -27.41 -0.91 7.83
N ASN A 212 -27.72 0.38 7.72
CA ASN A 212 -27.44 1.21 6.54
C ASN A 212 -25.95 1.49 6.29
N GLU A 213 -25.08 1.43 7.31
CA GLU A 213 -23.62 1.57 7.16
C GLU A 213 -22.93 0.22 6.97
N LEU A 214 -23.63 -0.87 7.28
CA LEU A 214 -23.09 -2.23 7.25
C LEU A 214 -23.51 -3.00 6.02
N ILE A 215 -24.60 -2.64 5.36
CA ILE A 215 -25.21 -3.45 4.29
C ILE A 215 -25.20 -2.72 2.95
N THR A 216 -24.76 -3.41 1.91
CA THR A 216 -24.92 -3.00 0.51
C THR A 216 -25.27 -4.21 -0.34
N ARG A 217 -25.93 -4.04 -1.49
CA ARG A 217 -26.26 -5.18 -2.36
C ARG A 217 -24.98 -5.88 -2.84
N GLY A 218 -24.83 -7.16 -2.49
CA GLY A 218 -23.63 -7.94 -2.82
C GLY A 218 -22.43 -7.72 -1.89
N GLY A 219 -22.60 -6.92 -0.83
CA GLY A 219 -21.62 -6.73 0.25
C GLY A 219 -20.33 -6.03 -0.18
N GLU A 220 -19.30 -6.16 0.65
CA GLU A 220 -18.00 -5.51 0.41
C GLU A 220 -17.38 -5.91 -0.93
N LEU A 221 -17.60 -7.15 -1.38
CA LEU A 221 -17.07 -7.64 -2.65
C LEU A 221 -17.65 -6.87 -3.83
N ALA A 222 -18.98 -6.77 -3.93
CA ALA A 222 -19.63 -6.05 -5.03
C ALA A 222 -19.26 -4.56 -5.04
N PHE A 223 -19.21 -3.92 -3.87
CA PHE A 223 -18.85 -2.51 -3.74
C PHE A 223 -17.43 -2.24 -4.26
N ILE A 224 -16.45 -3.02 -3.80
CA ILE A 224 -15.06 -2.84 -4.22
C ILE A 224 -14.90 -3.23 -5.71
N THR A 225 -15.60 -4.26 -6.20
CA THR A 225 -15.62 -4.60 -7.63
C THR A 225 -16.15 -3.44 -8.48
N SER A 226 -17.19 -2.72 -8.05
CA SER A 226 -17.66 -1.50 -8.73
C SER A 226 -16.60 -0.41 -8.73
N MET A 227 -15.94 -0.14 -7.60
CA MET A 227 -14.83 0.82 -7.56
C MET A 227 -13.70 0.45 -8.55
N ILE A 228 -13.34 -0.83 -8.62
CA ILE A 228 -12.32 -1.32 -9.56
C ILE A 228 -12.76 -1.06 -11.00
N ARG A 229 -14.02 -1.34 -11.35
CA ARG A 229 -14.56 -1.12 -12.70
C ARG A 229 -14.60 0.37 -13.06
N GLU A 230 -15.13 1.21 -12.18
CA GLU A 230 -15.18 2.66 -12.38
C GLU A 230 -13.78 3.28 -12.52
N SER A 231 -12.79 2.72 -11.82
CA SER A 231 -11.40 3.19 -11.91
C SER A 231 -10.80 3.10 -13.32
N ILE A 232 -11.33 2.22 -14.19
CA ILE A 232 -10.87 2.08 -15.58
C ILE A 232 -11.15 3.36 -16.37
N ASP A 233 -12.36 3.91 -16.24
CA ASP A 233 -12.76 5.14 -16.93
C ASP A 233 -12.08 6.39 -16.34
N ILE A 234 -11.64 6.30 -15.08
CA ILE A 234 -10.86 7.35 -14.43
C ILE A 234 -9.40 7.30 -14.89
N GLY A 235 -8.84 6.10 -15.02
CA GLY A 235 -7.49 5.85 -15.47
C GLY A 235 -6.47 6.52 -14.56
N GLN A 236 -5.53 7.24 -15.17
CA GLN A 236 -4.38 7.87 -14.50
C GLN A 236 -4.73 9.19 -13.79
N ARG A 237 -5.99 9.66 -13.85
CA ARG A 237 -6.43 10.88 -13.17
C ARG A 237 -6.47 10.74 -11.64
N CYS A 238 -6.48 9.51 -11.13
CA CYS A 238 -6.21 9.20 -9.73
C CYS A 238 -5.00 8.26 -9.67
N THR A 239 -4.02 8.60 -8.84
CA THR A 239 -2.76 7.85 -8.77
C THR A 239 -2.96 6.50 -8.08
N TRP A 240 -3.57 6.48 -6.90
CA TRP A 240 -3.82 5.26 -6.13
C TRP A 240 -5.25 5.20 -5.61
N TYR A 241 -5.95 4.14 -5.98
CA TYR A 241 -7.22 3.79 -5.38
C TYR A 241 -6.92 2.87 -4.20
N THR A 242 -7.43 3.18 -3.01
CA THR A 242 -7.30 2.31 -1.84
C THR A 242 -8.64 2.09 -1.15
N THR A 243 -8.79 0.92 -0.54
CA THR A 243 -9.95 0.54 0.27
C THR A 243 -9.55 -0.43 1.38
N LEU A 244 -10.25 -0.40 2.50
CA LEU A 244 -10.26 -1.49 3.46
C LEU A 244 -11.03 -2.69 2.91
N VAL A 245 -10.60 -3.88 3.31
CA VAL A 245 -11.25 -5.16 3.08
C VAL A 245 -11.49 -5.80 4.43
N GLY A 246 -12.76 -6.15 4.70
CA GLY A 246 -13.22 -6.65 5.98
C GLY A 246 -13.00 -8.14 6.17
N LYS A 247 -13.20 -8.90 5.09
CA LYS A 247 -13.17 -10.35 5.07
C LYS A 247 -12.00 -10.84 4.22
N TYR A 248 -11.22 -11.79 4.76
CA TYR A 248 -10.13 -12.43 4.02
C TYR A 248 -10.63 -13.10 2.74
N SER A 249 -11.82 -13.72 2.79
CA SER A 249 -12.45 -14.40 1.66
C SER A 249 -12.77 -13.47 0.49
N SER A 250 -12.92 -12.16 0.72
CA SER A 250 -13.13 -11.18 -0.35
C SER A 250 -11.86 -10.97 -1.20
N LEU A 251 -10.67 -11.19 -0.65
CA LEU A 251 -9.42 -10.85 -1.33
C LEU A 251 -9.23 -11.63 -2.63
N GLN A 252 -9.43 -12.95 -2.62
CA GLN A 252 -9.18 -13.76 -3.82
C GLN A 252 -10.04 -13.33 -5.02
N PRO A 253 -11.38 -13.23 -4.91
CA PRO A 253 -12.23 -12.73 -6.00
C PRO A 253 -11.89 -11.30 -6.46
N LEU A 254 -11.47 -10.42 -5.54
CA LEU A 254 -11.05 -9.05 -5.90
C LEU A 254 -9.77 -9.06 -6.72
N ILE A 255 -8.81 -9.91 -6.38
CA ILE A 255 -7.55 -10.05 -7.11
C ILE A 255 -7.76 -10.72 -8.46
N GLU A 256 -8.66 -11.70 -8.56
CA GLU A 256 -9.10 -12.26 -9.83
C GLU A 256 -9.72 -11.18 -10.73
N THR A 257 -10.58 -10.32 -10.17
CA THR A 257 -11.16 -9.16 -10.89
C THR A 257 -10.07 -8.22 -11.43
N LEU A 258 -9.08 -7.85 -10.62
CA LEU A 258 -7.96 -7.01 -11.07
C LEU A 258 -7.18 -7.67 -12.21
N ARG A 259 -6.89 -8.97 -12.10
CA ARG A 259 -6.16 -9.74 -13.13
C ARG A 259 -6.94 -9.87 -14.43
N ASP A 260 -8.25 -10.07 -14.36
CA ASP A 260 -9.12 -10.15 -15.53
C ASP A 260 -9.15 -8.83 -16.29
N LEU A 261 -9.22 -7.71 -15.55
CA LEU A 261 -9.14 -6.34 -16.07
C LEU A 261 -7.71 -5.90 -16.42
N LYS A 262 -6.73 -6.81 -16.33
CA LYS A 262 -5.30 -6.57 -16.66
C LYS A 262 -4.62 -5.50 -15.80
N ILE A 263 -5.12 -5.24 -14.59
CA ILE A 263 -4.51 -4.36 -13.60
C ILE A 263 -3.47 -5.17 -12.81
N ASP A 264 -2.19 -5.00 -13.13
CA ASP A 264 -1.08 -5.65 -12.42
C ASP A 264 -0.45 -4.77 -11.32
N ASN A 265 -0.77 -3.47 -11.30
CA ASN A 265 -0.26 -2.53 -10.33
C ASN A 265 -1.18 -2.46 -9.12
N TYR A 266 -1.02 -3.40 -8.18
CA TYR A 266 -1.81 -3.45 -6.96
C TYR A 266 -0.95 -3.90 -5.78
N PHE A 267 -1.46 -3.74 -4.55
CA PHE A 267 -0.85 -4.28 -3.34
C PHE A 267 -1.91 -4.71 -2.34
N ILE A 268 -1.51 -5.61 -1.43
CA ILE A 268 -2.31 -6.00 -0.28
C ILE A 268 -1.42 -5.93 0.96
N THR A 269 -1.84 -5.15 1.96
CA THR A 269 -1.20 -5.15 3.28
C THR A 269 -2.22 -5.44 4.37
N ASN A 270 -1.79 -6.00 5.50
CA ASN A 270 -2.66 -6.33 6.61
C ASN A 270 -2.50 -5.32 7.75
N ILE A 271 -3.62 -4.86 8.30
CA ILE A 271 -3.65 -4.13 9.57
C ILE A 271 -4.24 -5.04 10.64
N LYS A 272 -3.49 -5.24 11.73
CA LYS A 272 -3.92 -6.07 12.85
C LYS A 272 -3.91 -5.25 14.13
N GLN A 273 -5.11 -5.08 14.69
CA GLN A 273 -5.36 -4.36 15.93
C GLN A 273 -6.01 -5.33 16.92
N SER A 274 -5.26 -5.76 17.92
CA SER A 274 -5.69 -6.80 18.87
C SER A 274 -6.15 -8.08 18.13
N ARG A 275 -7.42 -8.45 18.27
CA ARG A 275 -8.04 -9.65 17.67
C ARG A 275 -8.61 -9.41 16.27
N THR A 276 -8.69 -8.16 15.81
CA THR A 276 -9.34 -7.81 14.55
C THR A 276 -8.29 -7.57 13.47
N SER A 277 -8.32 -8.39 12.42
CA SER A 277 -7.56 -8.17 11.19
C SER A 277 -8.43 -7.49 10.15
N ARG A 278 -7.84 -6.56 9.41
CA ARG A 278 -8.35 -5.99 8.17
C ARG A 278 -7.22 -5.98 7.15
N TRP A 279 -7.57 -5.85 5.88
CA TRP A 279 -6.60 -5.69 4.81
C TRP A 279 -6.83 -4.36 4.12
N ILE A 280 -5.77 -3.80 3.57
CA ILE A 280 -5.82 -2.66 2.67
C ILE A 280 -5.52 -3.21 1.29
N LEU A 281 -6.44 -3.02 0.36
CA LEU A 281 -6.23 -3.27 -1.06
C LEU A 281 -6.00 -1.91 -1.73
N GLY A 282 -4.89 -1.78 -2.44
CA GLY A 282 -4.62 -0.61 -3.27
C GLY A 282 -4.32 -1.01 -4.71
N TRP A 283 -4.75 -0.22 -5.69
CA TRP A 283 -4.42 -0.42 -7.10
C TRP A 283 -4.22 0.91 -7.84
N SER A 284 -3.54 0.85 -8.98
CA SER A 284 -3.20 2.02 -9.79
C SER A 284 -3.26 1.71 -11.29
N HIS A 285 -3.60 2.71 -12.09
CA HIS A 285 -3.48 2.68 -13.57
C HIS A 285 -2.26 3.44 -14.09
N THR A 286 -1.47 4.01 -13.17
CA THR A 286 -0.26 4.77 -13.49
C THR A 286 0.93 3.84 -13.71
N THR A 287 2.00 4.38 -14.29
CA THR A 287 3.28 3.67 -14.45
C THR A 287 4.09 3.63 -13.15
N THR A 288 3.72 4.43 -12.14
CA THR A 288 4.41 4.49 -10.84
C THR A 288 4.30 3.17 -10.10
N ARG A 289 5.45 2.60 -9.74
CA ARG A 289 5.57 1.34 -9.01
C ARG A 289 6.05 1.63 -7.59
N LEU A 290 5.28 1.15 -6.63
CA LEU A 290 5.65 1.26 -5.22
C LEU A 290 6.67 0.17 -4.84
N PRO A 291 7.66 0.48 -4.00
CA PRO A 291 8.62 -0.50 -3.51
C PRO A 291 7.95 -1.52 -2.57
N ASP A 292 8.56 -2.69 -2.46
CA ASP A 292 8.05 -3.76 -1.59
C ASP A 292 8.09 -3.38 -0.10
N SER A 293 8.96 -2.44 0.30
CA SER A 293 9.03 -1.95 1.69
C SER A 293 7.75 -1.28 2.17
N VAL A 294 6.91 -0.80 1.26
CA VAL A 294 5.63 -0.14 1.55
C VAL A 294 4.44 -1.05 1.22
N THR A 295 4.57 -1.88 0.19
CA THR A 295 3.45 -2.66 -0.36
C THR A 295 3.37 -4.10 0.12
N ARG A 296 4.41 -4.61 0.78
CA ARG A 296 4.44 -5.99 1.28
C ARG A 296 4.55 -6.04 2.80
N PRO A 297 3.96 -7.08 3.44
CA PRO A 297 4.21 -7.35 4.84
C PRO A 297 5.70 -7.59 5.11
N TYR A 298 6.17 -7.18 6.29
CA TYR A 298 7.57 -7.36 6.69
C TYR A 298 7.99 -8.85 6.75
N VAL A 299 7.07 -9.73 7.17
CA VAL A 299 7.27 -11.18 7.14
C VAL A 299 6.31 -11.78 6.13
N ILE A 300 6.86 -12.34 5.05
CA ILE A 300 6.11 -13.11 4.07
C ILE A 300 6.39 -14.58 4.38
N MET A 301 5.40 -15.30 4.90
CA MET A 301 5.50 -16.75 5.02
C MET A 301 5.32 -17.35 3.61
N GLU A 302 6.41 -17.84 3.03
CA GLU A 302 6.41 -18.48 1.72
C GLU A 302 5.41 -19.66 1.69
N ASN A 303 4.84 -19.94 0.51
CA ASN A 303 3.88 -21.03 0.28
C ASN A 303 2.55 -20.95 1.03
N THR A 304 2.16 -19.78 1.56
CA THR A 304 0.80 -19.57 2.10
C THR A 304 -0.20 -19.15 1.01
N THR A 305 -1.49 -19.33 1.25
CA THR A 305 -2.54 -18.85 0.32
C THR A 305 -2.48 -17.33 0.13
N PHE A 306 -2.00 -16.59 1.13
CA PHE A 306 -1.84 -15.14 1.05
C PHE A 306 -0.76 -14.71 0.05
N THR A 307 0.36 -15.43 -0.03
CA THR A 307 1.45 -15.07 -0.97
C THR A 307 1.04 -15.22 -2.43
N GLN A 308 0.09 -16.11 -2.72
CA GLN A 308 -0.47 -16.31 -4.05
C GLN A 308 -1.35 -15.13 -4.51
N LEU A 309 -1.80 -14.29 -3.58
CA LEU A 309 -2.58 -13.10 -3.87
C LEU A 309 -1.70 -11.90 -4.23
N LEU A 310 -0.47 -11.86 -3.73
CA LEU A 310 0.45 -10.75 -3.96
C LEU A 310 0.85 -10.64 -5.44
N PRO A 311 1.08 -9.42 -5.97
CA PRO A 311 1.62 -9.23 -7.31
C PRO A 311 3.08 -9.72 -7.37
N SER A 312 3.74 -9.58 -8.51
CA SER A 312 5.20 -9.73 -8.60
C SER A 312 5.91 -8.64 -7.78
N SER A 313 7.09 -8.94 -7.25
CA SER A 313 7.87 -8.04 -6.39
C SER A 313 8.46 -6.86 -7.17
N ASN A 314 8.32 -5.63 -6.68
CA ASN A 314 8.92 -4.46 -7.31
C ASN A 314 10.34 -4.18 -6.83
N THR A 315 10.89 -5.03 -5.95
CA THR A 315 12.17 -4.80 -5.30
C THR A 315 13.05 -6.04 -5.37
N VAL A 316 14.24 -5.92 -5.94
CA VAL A 316 15.26 -6.98 -5.88
C VAL A 316 16.28 -6.63 -4.80
N ARG A 317 16.32 -7.42 -3.72
CA ARG A 317 17.35 -7.31 -2.68
C ARG A 317 18.47 -8.32 -2.88
N PHE A 318 19.67 -7.92 -2.53
CA PHE A 318 20.85 -8.76 -2.58
C PHE A 318 21.85 -8.38 -1.47
N HIS A 319 22.48 -9.38 -0.84
CA HIS A 319 23.49 -9.20 0.20
C HIS A 319 24.87 -9.45 -0.39
N ALA A 320 25.82 -8.53 -0.28
CA ALA A 320 27.14 -8.63 -0.90
C ALA A 320 28.18 -9.32 -0.02
N PRO A 321 28.54 -10.60 -0.27
CA PRO A 321 29.76 -11.18 0.26
C PRO A 321 30.94 -10.86 -0.68
N PRO A 322 32.14 -10.48 -0.20
CA PRO A 322 32.54 -10.08 1.17
C PRO A 322 32.25 -8.59 1.48
N THR A 323 32.50 -8.16 2.72
CA THR A 323 32.40 -6.78 3.23
C THR A 323 33.16 -5.78 2.35
N VAL A 324 32.47 -5.20 1.37
CA VAL A 324 32.95 -4.08 0.56
C VAL A 324 32.44 -2.78 1.15
N SER A 325 33.26 -1.74 1.15
CA SER A 325 32.78 -0.41 1.53
C SER A 325 31.69 0.07 0.58
N PHE A 326 30.79 0.90 1.10
CA PHE A 326 29.73 1.54 0.33
C PHE A 326 30.26 2.18 -0.97
N ALA A 327 31.34 2.97 -0.86
CA ALA A 327 31.99 3.63 -1.98
C ALA A 327 32.49 2.65 -3.04
N THR A 328 33.05 1.51 -2.61
CA THR A 328 33.54 0.46 -3.53
C THR A 328 32.40 -0.21 -4.27
N LEU A 329 31.30 -0.55 -3.57
CA LEU A 329 30.13 -1.14 -4.20
C LEU A 329 29.47 -0.17 -5.19
N LYS A 330 29.40 1.12 -4.82
CA LYS A 330 28.91 2.19 -5.70
C LYS A 330 29.75 2.33 -6.97
N ALA A 331 31.07 2.40 -6.84
CA ALA A 331 31.99 2.45 -7.98
C ALA A 331 31.82 1.25 -8.92
N LYS A 332 31.74 0.03 -8.36
CA LYS A 332 31.51 -1.20 -9.14
C LYS A 332 30.19 -1.17 -9.91
N VAL A 333 29.10 -0.70 -9.28
CA VAL A 333 27.80 -0.55 -9.95
C VAL A 333 27.92 0.42 -11.13
N LEU A 334 28.53 1.59 -10.93
CA LEU A 334 28.74 2.59 -11.98
C LEU A 334 29.58 2.04 -13.14
N ASP A 335 30.66 1.31 -12.85
CA ASP A 335 31.50 0.70 -13.88
C ASP A 335 30.73 -0.35 -14.69
N VAL A 336 29.89 -1.17 -14.05
CA VAL A 336 29.02 -2.12 -14.75
C VAL A 336 28.01 -1.40 -15.64
N LEU A 337 27.37 -0.32 -15.18
CA LEU A 337 26.43 0.46 -15.98
C LEU A 337 27.09 1.07 -17.22
N ARG A 338 28.31 1.60 -17.07
CA ARG A 338 29.09 2.15 -18.20
C ARG A 338 29.39 1.10 -19.27
N THR A 339 29.58 -0.17 -18.90
CA THR A 339 29.82 -1.26 -19.87
C THR A 339 28.63 -1.54 -20.80
N VAL A 340 27.46 -0.99 -20.48
CA VAL A 340 26.24 -1.08 -21.29
C VAL A 340 25.72 0.29 -21.70
N ALA A 341 26.62 1.29 -21.77
CA ALA A 341 26.32 2.65 -22.18
C ALA A 341 25.16 3.30 -21.39
N LEU A 342 25.09 3.01 -20.09
CA LEU A 342 24.19 3.69 -19.15
C LEU A 342 25.02 4.55 -18.21
N ASP A 343 24.80 5.85 -18.23
CA ASP A 343 25.47 6.82 -17.37
C ASP A 343 24.42 7.56 -16.54
N PRO A 344 24.25 7.25 -15.24
CA PRO A 344 23.26 7.91 -14.39
C PRO A 344 23.37 9.44 -14.38
N SER A 345 24.57 10.00 -14.56
CA SER A 345 24.76 11.46 -14.63
C SER A 345 24.15 12.11 -15.88
N LYS A 346 23.85 11.33 -16.93
CA LYS A 346 23.32 11.81 -18.21
C LYS A 346 21.95 11.23 -18.55
N ASP A 347 21.68 10.03 -18.06
CA ASP A 347 20.51 9.23 -18.41
C ASP A 347 19.45 9.20 -17.29
N SER A 348 19.75 9.77 -16.11
CA SER A 348 18.75 10.00 -15.06
C SER A 348 17.67 11.00 -15.53
N PRO A 349 16.40 10.83 -15.13
CA PRO A 349 15.32 11.81 -15.34
C PRO A 349 15.61 13.18 -14.76
N ASP A 350 16.38 13.22 -13.67
CA ASP A 350 16.86 14.45 -13.04
C ASP A 350 18.38 14.31 -12.83
N PRO A 351 19.20 14.83 -13.78
CA PRO A 351 20.65 14.86 -13.65
C PRO A 351 21.14 15.75 -12.50
N ALA A 352 20.38 16.77 -12.10
CA ALA A 352 20.75 17.68 -11.01
C ALA A 352 20.65 16.99 -9.64
N GLN A 353 19.73 16.03 -9.48
CA GLN A 353 19.67 15.15 -8.30
C GLN A 353 20.88 14.21 -8.16
N TYR A 354 21.72 14.09 -9.20
CA TYR A 354 23.00 13.39 -9.09
C TYR A 354 24.06 14.26 -8.40
N GLU A 355 23.93 15.59 -8.47
CA GLU A 355 24.80 16.59 -7.83
C GLU A 355 24.10 17.18 -6.58
N GLY A 356 23.88 16.36 -5.56
CA GLY A 356 23.32 16.82 -4.29
C GLY A 356 22.69 15.71 -3.47
N GLU A 357 23.27 15.45 -2.30
CA GLU A 357 22.73 14.69 -1.15
C GLU A 357 21.54 13.72 -1.39
N SER A 358 21.83 12.58 -2.00
CA SER A 358 21.69 11.31 -1.28
C SER A 358 22.85 10.39 -1.71
N GLN A 359 23.87 10.26 -0.86
CA GLN A 359 25.03 9.41 -1.20
C GLN A 359 24.64 7.94 -1.43
N ASP A 360 23.41 7.56 -1.01
CA ASP A 360 22.97 6.19 -0.81
C ASP A 360 22.12 5.56 -1.92
N SER A 361 21.92 6.25 -3.05
CA SER A 361 21.18 5.68 -4.19
C SER A 361 21.59 6.22 -5.56
N ILE A 362 21.18 5.50 -6.62
CA ILE A 362 21.36 5.87 -8.02
C ILE A 362 20.03 5.67 -8.76
N LEU A 363 19.62 6.65 -9.54
CA LEU A 363 18.47 6.55 -10.44
C LEU A 363 18.91 6.19 -11.85
N VAL A 364 18.26 5.21 -12.46
CA VAL A 364 18.56 4.75 -13.83
C VAL A 364 17.26 4.72 -14.63
N ALA A 365 17.28 5.27 -15.84
CA ALA A 365 16.14 5.28 -16.76
C ALA A 365 16.54 4.80 -18.17
N PRO A 366 16.78 3.50 -18.37
CA PRO A 366 17.18 2.97 -19.67
C PRO A 366 16.10 3.23 -20.71
N ARG A 367 16.48 3.67 -21.91
CA ARG A 367 15.56 3.94 -23.02
C ARG A 367 15.46 2.79 -24.02
N ILE A 368 16.49 1.97 -24.09
CA ILE A 368 16.57 0.77 -24.92
C ILE A 368 17.32 -0.32 -24.14
N ASN A 369 17.13 -1.57 -24.54
CA ASN A 369 17.86 -2.69 -23.96
C ASN A 369 19.31 -2.71 -24.49
N THR A 370 20.27 -2.35 -23.64
CA THR A 370 21.71 -2.38 -23.94
C THR A 370 22.47 -3.50 -23.20
N TRP A 371 21.83 -4.14 -22.22
CA TRP A 371 22.49 -5.10 -21.32
C TRP A 371 22.38 -6.55 -21.76
N SER A 372 21.32 -6.90 -22.52
CA SER A 372 21.11 -8.28 -22.96
C SER A 372 22.26 -8.79 -23.82
N ARG A 373 22.48 -10.11 -23.84
CA ARG A 373 23.51 -10.73 -24.68
C ARG A 373 23.32 -10.41 -26.16
N ALA A 374 22.07 -10.36 -26.62
CA ALA A 374 21.73 -9.99 -27.99
C ALA A 374 22.08 -8.52 -28.29
N ALA A 375 21.68 -7.59 -27.42
CA ALA A 375 22.00 -6.17 -27.55
C ALA A 375 23.52 -5.93 -27.61
N ARG A 376 24.27 -6.51 -26.67
CA ARG A 376 25.74 -6.37 -26.64
C ARG A 376 26.43 -6.96 -27.89
N ARG A 377 25.92 -8.06 -28.45
CA ARG A 377 26.41 -8.63 -29.72
C ARG A 377 26.10 -7.74 -30.92
N MET A 378 24.94 -7.08 -30.93
CA MET A 378 24.58 -6.15 -32.00
C MET A 378 25.43 -4.87 -31.95
N ALA A 379 25.64 -4.29 -30.77
CA ALA A 379 26.50 -3.13 -30.59
C ALA A 379 27.94 -3.38 -31.09
N ALA A 380 28.56 -4.51 -30.69
CA ALA A 380 29.90 -4.88 -31.14
C ALA A 380 30.01 -5.07 -32.67
N ARG A 381 28.93 -5.53 -33.33
CA ARG A 381 28.87 -5.64 -34.81
C ARG A 381 28.73 -4.27 -35.48
N GLN A 382 28.06 -3.32 -34.84
CA GLN A 382 27.91 -1.96 -35.36
C GLN A 382 29.19 -1.13 -35.16
N GLU A 383 29.89 -1.27 -34.04
CA GLU A 383 31.21 -0.67 -33.84
C GLU A 383 32.24 -1.16 -34.87
N SER A 384 32.13 -2.42 -35.30
CA SER A 384 33.00 -2.98 -36.37
C SER A 384 32.65 -2.49 -37.78
N LYS A 385 31.52 -1.78 -37.96
CA LYS A 385 31.09 -1.20 -39.23
C LYS A 385 31.00 0.31 -39.07
N ALA A 386 32.10 1.01 -39.30
CA ALA A 386 32.12 2.47 -39.28
C ALA A 386 31.07 3.04 -40.27
N VAL A 387 30.14 3.85 -39.76
CA VAL A 387 29.18 4.63 -40.55
C VAL A 387 29.49 6.12 -40.34
N PRO A 388 29.51 6.96 -41.40
CA PRO A 388 29.81 8.38 -41.27
C PRO A 388 28.73 9.13 -40.49
N GLU A 389 29.17 10.11 -39.70
CA GLU A 389 28.30 11.02 -38.95
C GLU A 389 27.47 11.89 -39.89
N GLY A 390 26.14 11.73 -39.84
CA GLY A 390 25.18 12.53 -40.56
C GLY A 390 23.85 12.60 -39.80
N GLN A 391 23.67 13.70 -39.09
CA GLN A 391 22.43 14.27 -38.54
C GLN A 391 21.21 13.36 -38.31
N ARG A 392 20.72 13.35 -37.06
CA ARG A 392 19.37 13.81 -36.71
C ARG A 392 19.25 13.95 -35.19
N LYS A 393 18.95 15.16 -34.71
CA LYS A 393 18.35 15.37 -33.37
C LYS A 393 16.94 14.78 -33.40
N ALA A 394 16.84 13.45 -33.34
CA ALA A 394 15.59 12.80 -33.00
C ALA A 394 15.34 12.99 -31.51
N SER A 395 14.10 13.32 -31.12
CA SER A 395 13.70 13.33 -29.71
C SER A 395 14.05 11.96 -29.09
N LYS A 396 14.83 11.94 -28.00
CA LYS A 396 15.20 10.69 -27.33
C LYS A 396 13.92 9.90 -27.00
N PRO A 397 13.83 8.59 -27.34
CA PRO A 397 12.66 7.78 -27.04
C PRO A 397 12.38 7.76 -25.54
N PRO A 398 11.12 7.62 -25.09
CA PRO A 398 10.79 7.57 -23.66
C PRO A 398 11.59 6.45 -22.95
N ALA A 399 11.77 6.60 -21.64
CA ALA A 399 12.41 5.55 -20.86
C ALA A 399 11.57 4.27 -20.91
N LEU A 400 12.22 3.13 -21.06
CA LEU A 400 11.61 1.80 -21.00
C LEU A 400 11.09 1.52 -19.58
N PHE A 401 11.89 1.87 -18.58
CA PHE A 401 11.48 1.88 -17.17
C PHE A 401 12.39 2.85 -16.41
N ARG A 402 12.02 3.14 -15.16
CA ARG A 402 12.90 3.78 -14.18
C ARG A 402 13.09 2.87 -12.98
N CYS A 403 14.33 2.76 -12.52
CA CYS A 403 14.65 2.04 -11.30
C CYS A 403 15.57 2.85 -10.39
N ARG A 404 15.44 2.61 -9.09
CA ARG A 404 16.32 3.17 -8.06
C ARG A 404 17.17 2.07 -7.48
N ILE A 405 18.48 2.20 -7.60
CA ILE A 405 19.46 1.31 -6.99
C ILE A 405 19.87 1.95 -5.67
N LYS A 406 19.44 1.37 -4.55
CA LYS A 406 19.77 1.80 -3.19
C LYS A 406 20.82 0.89 -2.60
N TYR A 407 21.60 1.44 -1.71
CA TYR A 407 22.59 0.73 -0.95
C TYR A 407 22.19 0.85 0.52
N VAL A 408 21.93 -0.28 1.16
CA VAL A 408 21.28 -0.33 2.47
C VAL A 408 22.27 -0.88 3.51
N SER A 409 22.57 -0.07 4.52
CA SER A 409 23.36 -0.48 5.70
C SER A 409 22.53 -1.43 6.57
N SER A 410 23.06 -2.61 6.90
CA SER A 410 22.36 -3.59 7.73
C SER A 410 22.41 -3.18 9.21
N HIS A 411 21.56 -2.25 9.64
CA HIS A 411 21.40 -1.99 11.08
C HIS A 411 20.35 -2.88 11.76
N VAL A 412 19.65 -3.75 11.03
CA VAL A 412 18.43 -4.42 11.57
C VAL A 412 18.48 -5.95 11.59
N THR A 413 19.35 -6.66 10.83
CA THR A 413 19.38 -8.14 10.89
C THR A 413 20.75 -8.76 10.60
N GLN A 414 21.35 -9.30 11.66
CA GLN A 414 22.37 -10.39 11.78
C GLN A 414 23.77 -10.35 11.10
N VAL A 415 24.77 -10.45 12.00
CA VAL A 415 26.09 -11.14 11.99
C VAL A 415 27.30 -10.55 11.25
N ASP A 416 27.21 -9.81 10.14
CA ASP A 416 28.46 -9.39 9.43
C ASP A 416 28.61 -7.90 9.07
N GLY A 417 27.57 -7.06 9.26
CA GLY A 417 27.62 -5.63 8.96
C GLY A 417 27.82 -5.30 7.47
N SER A 418 27.62 -6.27 6.57
CA SER A 418 27.82 -6.07 5.14
C SER A 418 26.68 -5.26 4.50
N PRO A 419 26.98 -4.31 3.59
CA PRO A 419 25.94 -3.54 2.90
C PRO A 419 25.15 -4.43 1.93
N SER A 420 23.85 -4.20 1.84
CA SER A 420 22.97 -4.84 0.86
C SER A 420 22.66 -3.88 -0.30
N LEU A 421 22.42 -4.43 -1.49
CA LEU A 421 21.98 -3.71 -2.67
C LEU A 421 20.49 -3.97 -2.87
N GLU A 422 19.70 -2.91 -3.02
CA GLU A 422 18.28 -2.99 -3.29
C GLU A 422 17.97 -2.26 -4.59
N ILE A 423 17.27 -2.91 -5.53
CA ILE A 423 16.88 -2.31 -6.81
C ILE A 423 15.36 -2.25 -6.84
N ASP A 424 14.81 -1.04 -6.75
CA ASP A 424 13.37 -0.79 -6.87
C ASP A 424 13.00 -0.48 -8.31
N TRP A 425 11.99 -1.16 -8.84
CA TRP A 425 11.25 -0.70 -9.99
C TRP A 425 10.32 0.41 -9.54
N ILE A 426 10.56 1.64 -10.01
CA ILE A 426 9.78 2.82 -9.56
C ILE A 426 8.84 3.34 -10.65
N GLU A 427 9.12 3.03 -11.91
CA GLU A 427 8.25 3.38 -13.03
C GLU A 427 8.38 2.37 -14.17
N GLY A 428 7.25 1.91 -14.70
CA GLY A 428 7.19 1.09 -15.91
C GLY A 428 5.83 0.43 -16.09
N ARG A 429 5.52 0.05 -17.33
CA ARG A 429 4.30 -0.68 -17.66
C ARG A 429 4.52 -2.18 -17.46
N ARG A 430 3.44 -2.94 -17.52
CA ARG A 430 3.47 -4.40 -17.34
C ARG A 430 4.41 -5.07 -18.34
N GLU A 431 4.38 -4.63 -19.59
CA GLU A 431 5.22 -5.11 -20.69
C GLU A 431 6.73 -4.87 -20.48
N ASP A 432 7.10 -3.89 -19.65
CA ASP A 432 8.50 -3.56 -19.35
C ASP A 432 9.09 -4.45 -18.26
N ARG A 433 8.26 -5.27 -17.60
CA ARG A 433 8.64 -6.12 -16.46
C ARG A 433 9.81 -7.04 -16.79
N GLU A 434 9.73 -7.77 -17.90
CA GLU A 434 10.77 -8.72 -18.31
C GLU A 434 12.10 -8.00 -18.59
N ALA A 435 12.04 -6.79 -19.14
CA ALA A 435 13.22 -5.98 -19.38
C ALA A 435 13.86 -5.53 -18.06
N TRP A 436 13.07 -5.06 -17.09
CA TRP A 436 13.56 -4.69 -15.77
C TRP A 436 14.17 -5.90 -15.03
N GLU A 437 13.49 -7.05 -15.02
CA GLU A 437 14.03 -8.27 -14.39
C GLU A 437 15.32 -8.74 -15.06
N SER A 438 15.39 -8.66 -16.39
CA SER A 438 16.61 -8.95 -17.16
C SER A 438 17.76 -8.00 -16.80
N PHE A 439 17.46 -6.72 -16.63
CA PHE A 439 18.45 -5.71 -16.20
C PHE A 439 18.97 -6.00 -14.80
N CYS A 440 18.09 -6.26 -13.83
CA CYS A 440 18.47 -6.65 -12.47
C CYS A 440 19.38 -7.89 -12.47
N ASN A 441 19.02 -8.93 -13.23
CA ASN A 441 19.84 -10.15 -13.35
C ASN A 441 21.21 -9.88 -13.99
N PHE A 442 21.27 -9.00 -15.00
CA PHE A 442 22.53 -8.58 -15.60
C PHE A 442 23.44 -7.88 -14.58
N LEU A 443 22.92 -6.89 -13.87
CA LEU A 443 23.68 -6.10 -12.90
C LEU A 443 24.23 -7.01 -11.80
N LEU A 444 23.36 -7.83 -11.21
CA LEU A 444 23.72 -8.81 -10.20
C LEU A 444 24.79 -9.79 -10.69
N SER A 445 24.60 -10.40 -11.87
CA SER A 445 25.59 -11.31 -12.46
C SER A 445 26.95 -10.66 -12.68
N LYS A 446 27.01 -9.40 -13.13
CA LYS A 446 28.26 -8.69 -13.40
C LYS A 446 28.99 -8.24 -12.15
N LEU A 447 28.26 -8.00 -11.08
CA LEU A 447 28.85 -7.69 -9.78
C LEU A 447 29.34 -8.94 -9.03
N GLY A 448 29.18 -10.14 -9.60
CA GLY A 448 29.49 -11.42 -8.92
C GLY A 448 28.46 -11.79 -7.85
N LEU A 449 27.29 -11.16 -7.90
CA LEU A 449 26.24 -11.20 -6.92
C LEU A 449 25.14 -12.14 -7.45
N SER A 450 25.23 -13.44 -7.19
CA SER A 450 24.19 -14.38 -7.62
C SER A 450 22.98 -14.31 -6.69
N ARG A 451 21.75 -14.40 -7.23
CA ARG A 451 20.54 -14.67 -6.42
C ARG A 451 20.74 -16.01 -5.71
N LYS A 452 21.22 -16.01 -4.46
CA LYS A 452 20.92 -17.12 -3.58
C LYS A 452 19.44 -17.01 -3.25
N ARG A 453 18.63 -17.99 -3.71
CA ARG A 453 17.37 -18.30 -3.01
C ARG A 453 17.73 -18.43 -1.54
N GLN A 454 16.99 -17.77 -0.64
CA GLN A 454 17.12 -18.03 0.79
C GLN A 454 16.89 -19.53 0.99
N ALA A 455 17.97 -20.29 1.15
CA ALA A 455 17.93 -21.58 1.77
C ALA A 455 18.19 -21.28 3.24
N GLU A 456 17.16 -21.44 4.05
CA GLU A 456 17.18 -21.29 5.50
C GLU A 456 18.33 -22.12 6.07
N THR A 457 19.21 -21.46 6.83
CA THR A 457 19.99 -22.15 7.87
C THR A 457 19.11 -22.14 9.11
N GLU A 458 18.44 -23.27 9.39
CA GLU A 458 17.85 -23.52 10.70
C GLU A 458 18.98 -23.63 11.74
N PRO A 459 18.88 -22.94 12.89
CA PRO A 459 19.66 -23.27 14.06
C PRO A 459 18.88 -24.32 14.84
N ASP A 460 19.04 -25.60 14.49
CA ASP A 460 19.10 -26.69 15.45
C ASP A 460 19.37 -28.03 14.75
N GLY A 461 20.37 -28.74 15.27
CA GLY A 461 20.84 -29.99 14.70
C GLY A 461 19.85 -31.12 14.89
N TYR A 462 19.03 -31.41 13.87
CA TYR A 462 18.46 -32.74 13.67
C TYR A 462 18.45 -33.11 12.18
N LEU A 463 19.34 -34.06 11.84
CA LEU A 463 19.42 -34.70 10.54
C LEU A 463 18.11 -35.41 10.19
N ARG A 464 17.31 -34.87 9.25
CA ARG A 464 16.33 -35.66 8.50
C ARG A 464 17.00 -36.27 7.26
N LYS A 465 17.18 -37.59 7.28
CA LYS A 465 17.62 -38.40 6.13
C LYS A 465 16.73 -38.12 4.92
N SER A 466 17.32 -37.68 3.80
CA SER A 466 16.61 -37.54 2.53
C SER A 466 16.26 -38.92 1.96
N SER A 467 14.98 -39.23 1.82
CA SER A 467 14.51 -40.32 0.96
C SER A 467 14.47 -39.80 -0.48
N ARG A 468 15.54 -40.11 -1.25
CA ARG A 468 15.57 -39.92 -2.70
C ARG A 468 14.65 -40.96 -3.36
N SER A 469 13.45 -40.55 -3.75
CA SER A 469 12.66 -41.28 -4.75
C SER A 469 13.10 -40.82 -6.15
N ARG A 470 13.94 -41.63 -6.80
CA ARG A 470 14.25 -41.51 -8.24
C ARG A 470 13.03 -41.98 -9.04
N PHE A 471 12.36 -41.08 -9.74
CA PHE A 471 11.53 -41.47 -10.89
C PHE A 471 12.44 -41.58 -12.12
N GLN A 472 12.87 -42.82 -12.42
CA GLN A 472 13.37 -43.18 -13.75
C GLN A 472 12.17 -43.56 -14.62
N GLY A 473 12.09 -42.96 -15.80
CA GLY A 473 11.09 -43.28 -16.79
C GLY A 473 11.25 -44.68 -17.34
N ASN A 474 10.14 -45.32 -17.65
CA ASN A 474 10.10 -46.43 -18.58
C ASN A 474 9.01 -46.19 -19.61
N ARG A 475 9.44 -46.06 -20.86
CA ARG A 475 8.62 -46.24 -22.06
C ARG A 475 8.33 -47.73 -22.20
N THR A 476 7.06 -48.11 -22.34
CA THR A 476 6.70 -49.36 -23.01
C THR A 476 5.40 -49.19 -23.78
N ARG A 477 5.48 -49.66 -25.04
CA ARG A 477 4.41 -49.76 -26.04
C ARG A 477 3.39 -50.83 -25.65
N GLY A 478 2.15 -50.68 -26.15
CA GLY A 478 1.12 -51.74 -26.25
C GLY A 478 -0.28 -51.12 -26.30
N ARG A 479 -0.80 -50.68 -27.45
CA ARG A 479 -1.62 -51.42 -28.43
C ARG A 479 -2.97 -51.95 -27.88
N MET A 480 -4.05 -51.38 -28.42
CA MET A 480 -5.38 -51.96 -28.76
C MET A 480 -6.06 -52.90 -27.75
N ALA A 481 -7.31 -52.61 -27.36
CA ALA A 481 -8.55 -52.98 -28.08
C ALA A 481 -9.79 -52.83 -27.16
N MET A 482 -10.90 -52.46 -27.82
CA MET A 482 -12.30 -52.31 -27.36
C MET A 482 -12.63 -51.13 -26.45
#